data_AF-A0A2S3QQC1-F1
#
_entry.id   AF-A0A2S3QQC1-F1
#
_cell.length_a   1.000
_cell.length_b   1.000
_cell.length_c   1.000
_cell.angle_alpha   90.00
_cell.angle_beta   90.00
_cell.angle_gamma   90.00
#
_symmetry.space_group_name_H-M   'P 1'
#
loop_
_entity.id
_entity.type
_entity.pdbx_description
1 polymer ?
#
loop_
_entity_poly.entity_id
_entity_poly.type
_entity_poly.pdbx_seq_one_letter_code
_entity_poly.pdbx_strand_id
1 'polypeptide(L)'
;MVNFFDHNQVKVNKEFFRETARQIDYSIEDFLHDDVPHSLVEQNVLNTAYINHLTSLLKINSIFDLAQEVLELERCLEKLSHRLPIDIKIPTMETFYHQLGPVFIQLFVEVRDLEDHKELEGEWLKAVRIALEEEIVVWQEKNLK
;
A
#
# COMPACT_ATOMS: atom_id res chain seq x y z
N MET A 1 15.81 -20.41 22.36
CA MET A 1 15.65 -19.35 21.34
C MET A 1 14.43 -19.74 20.52
N VAL A 2 13.31 -19.06 20.73
CA VAL A 2 12.04 -19.39 20.07
C VAL A 2 11.98 -18.60 18.77
N ASN A 3 12.03 -19.28 17.63
CA ASN A 3 11.81 -18.68 16.32
C ASN A 3 10.34 -18.24 16.25
N PHE A 4 10.11 -16.92 16.29
CA PHE A 4 8.76 -16.32 16.31
C PHE A 4 8.27 -15.86 14.93
N PHE A 5 9.05 -16.02 13.86
CA PHE A 5 8.72 -15.48 12.54
C PHE A 5 8.63 -16.54 11.45
N ASP A 6 7.71 -17.50 11.64
CA ASP A 6 7.34 -18.47 10.61
C ASP A 6 5.89 -18.29 10.13
N HIS A 7 5.45 -17.03 10.02
CA HIS A 7 4.12 -16.68 9.49
C HIS A 7 4.22 -15.52 8.49
N ASN A 8 4.89 -15.76 7.36
CA ASN A 8 4.81 -14.93 6.15
C ASN A 8 3.47 -15.17 5.42
N GLN A 9 2.36 -15.07 6.14
CA GLN A 9 1.07 -14.82 5.53
C GLN A 9 0.81 -13.35 5.77
N VAL A 10 0.90 -12.55 4.70
CA VAL A 10 0.31 -11.21 4.66
C VAL A 10 -1.02 -11.30 5.42
N LYS A 11 -1.24 -10.46 6.44
CA LYS A 11 -2.51 -10.42 7.20
C LYS A 11 -3.61 -9.83 6.31
N VAL A 12 -3.91 -10.55 5.23
CA VAL A 12 -4.95 -10.22 4.27
C VAL A 12 -6.27 -10.59 4.90
N ASN A 13 -7.18 -9.62 5.02
CA ASN A 13 -8.54 -9.94 5.39
C ASN A 13 -9.22 -10.74 4.26
N LYS A 14 -9.28 -12.07 4.41
CA LYS A 14 -9.87 -12.97 3.40
C LYS A 14 -11.36 -12.71 3.15
N GLU A 15 -12.08 -12.12 4.12
CA GLU A 15 -13.49 -11.76 3.94
C GLU A 15 -13.63 -10.58 2.96
N PHE A 16 -12.72 -9.59 3.00
CA PHE A 16 -12.71 -8.47 2.07
C PHE A 16 -12.62 -8.92 0.61
N PHE A 17 -11.70 -9.85 0.30
CA PHE A 17 -11.52 -10.39 -1.06
C PHE A 17 -12.69 -11.25 -1.53
N ARG A 18 -13.42 -11.88 -0.60
CA ARG A 18 -14.60 -12.68 -0.92
C ARG A 18 -15.78 -11.79 -1.33
N GLU A 19 -15.90 -10.61 -0.73
CA GLU A 19 -16.95 -9.64 -1.05
C GLU A 19 -16.65 -8.86 -2.34
N THR A 20 -15.38 -8.53 -2.61
CA THR A 20 -14.94 -7.79 -3.80
C THR A 20 -14.85 -8.61 -5.09
N ALA A 21 -14.84 -9.95 -5.02
CA ALA A 21 -14.74 -10.85 -6.18
C ALA A 21 -15.86 -10.71 -7.25
N ARG A 22 -16.87 -9.86 -7.02
CA ARG A 22 -17.95 -9.55 -7.96
C ARG A 22 -17.82 -8.19 -8.65
N GLN A 23 -16.82 -7.39 -8.31
CA GLN A 23 -16.60 -6.06 -8.88
C GLN A 23 -15.62 -6.10 -10.05
N ILE A 24 -15.74 -5.13 -10.96
CA ILE A 24 -14.76 -4.91 -12.01
C ILE A 24 -13.48 -4.38 -11.35
N ASP A 25 -12.36 -5.06 -11.56
CA ASP A 25 -11.05 -4.62 -11.08
C ASP A 25 -10.56 -3.43 -11.92
N TYR A 26 -10.63 -2.24 -11.35
CA TYR A 26 -10.02 -1.03 -11.90
C TYR A 26 -8.65 -0.79 -11.25
N SER A 27 -7.70 -0.29 -12.03
CA SER A 27 -6.44 0.26 -11.51
C SER A 27 -6.61 1.73 -11.13
N ILE A 28 -5.65 2.30 -10.39
CA ILE A 28 -5.64 3.73 -10.04
C ILE A 28 -5.50 4.59 -11.31
N GLU A 29 -4.76 4.10 -12.29
CA GLU A 29 -4.50 4.77 -13.56
C GLU A 29 -5.76 4.84 -14.44
N ASP A 30 -6.65 3.84 -14.39
CA ASP A 30 -7.90 3.83 -15.16
C ASP A 30 -8.78 5.05 -14.85
N PHE A 31 -8.75 5.54 -13.60
CA PHE A 31 -9.47 6.76 -13.20
C PHE A 31 -8.86 8.05 -13.78
N LEU A 32 -7.59 8.02 -14.20
CA LEU A 32 -6.91 9.17 -14.82
C LEU A 32 -7.24 9.31 -16.31
N HIS A 33 -7.63 8.23 -16.99
CA HIS A 33 -7.75 8.20 -18.45
C HIS A 33 -9.17 8.42 -18.99
N ASP A 34 -10.11 8.83 -18.14
CA ASP A 34 -11.55 8.98 -18.46
C ASP A 34 -12.20 7.68 -18.95
N ASP A 35 -11.51 6.54 -18.81
CA ASP A 35 -12.00 5.19 -19.11
C ASP A 35 -13.15 4.80 -18.15
N VAL A 36 -13.20 5.46 -16.99
CA VAL A 36 -14.31 5.40 -16.04
C VAL A 36 -15.01 6.76 -16.00
N PRO A 37 -16.32 6.84 -16.33
CA PRO A 37 -17.07 8.08 -16.20
C PRO A 37 -17.00 8.59 -14.75
N HIS A 38 -16.34 9.73 -14.52
CA HIS A 38 -16.08 10.26 -13.17
C HIS A 38 -17.34 10.49 -12.34
N SER A 39 -18.48 10.73 -12.98
CA SER A 39 -19.79 10.87 -12.33
C SER A 39 -20.37 9.56 -11.77
N LEU A 40 -19.77 8.43 -12.12
CA LEU A 40 -20.19 7.09 -11.69
C LEU A 40 -19.14 6.42 -10.78
N VAL A 41 -18.05 7.12 -10.45
CA VAL A 41 -17.02 6.59 -9.55
C VAL A 41 -17.60 6.57 -8.14
N GLU A 42 -17.80 5.38 -7.60
CA GLU A 42 -18.14 5.20 -6.19
C GLU A 42 -16.87 5.15 -5.34
N GLN A 43 -16.92 5.73 -4.14
CA GLN A 43 -15.79 5.74 -3.19
C GLN A 43 -15.20 4.35 -2.95
N ASN A 44 -16.04 3.33 -2.83
CA ASN A 44 -15.61 1.96 -2.54
C ASN A 44 -14.83 1.33 -3.71
N VAL A 45 -15.12 1.75 -4.94
CA VAL A 45 -14.40 1.27 -6.13
C VAL A 45 -12.99 1.86 -6.15
N LEU A 46 -12.85 3.17 -5.87
CA LEU A 46 -11.54 3.82 -5.74
C LEU A 46 -10.71 3.23 -4.58
N ASN A 47 -11.35 3.01 -3.41
CA ASN A 47 -10.68 2.39 -2.27
C ASN A 47 -10.16 0.99 -2.60
N THR A 48 -10.96 0.20 -3.33
CA THR A 48 -10.57 -1.16 -3.74
C THR A 48 -9.41 -1.13 -4.71
N ALA A 49 -9.44 -0.25 -5.72
CA ALA A 49 -8.34 -0.04 -6.65
C ALA A 49 -7.04 0.34 -5.92
N TYR A 50 -7.13 1.24 -4.92
CA TYR A 50 -6.00 1.63 -4.09
C TYR A 50 -5.45 0.45 -3.26
N ILE A 51 -6.30 -0.33 -2.58
CA ILE A 51 -5.90 -1.52 -1.82
C ILE A 51 -5.23 -2.55 -2.72
N ASN A 52 -5.78 -2.78 -3.92
CA ASN A 52 -5.21 -3.70 -4.91
C ASN A 52 -3.83 -3.22 -5.38
N HIS A 53 -3.67 -1.92 -5.64
CA HIS A 53 -2.40 -1.32 -6.02
C HIS A 53 -1.37 -1.50 -4.88
N LEU A 54 -1.69 -1.15 -3.64
CA LEU A 54 -0.81 -1.37 -2.49
C LEU A 54 -0.42 -2.86 -2.31
N THR A 55 -1.37 -3.77 -2.51
CA THR A 55 -1.13 -5.21 -2.44
C THR A 55 -0.17 -5.67 -3.55
N SER A 56 -0.19 -5.02 -4.72
CA SER A 56 0.74 -5.30 -5.80
C SER A 56 2.17 -4.86 -5.45
N LEU A 57 2.35 -3.75 -4.71
CA LEU A 57 3.65 -3.26 -4.26
C LEU A 57 4.38 -4.28 -3.37
N LEU A 58 3.65 -5.07 -2.57
CA LEU A 58 4.23 -6.12 -1.73
C LEU A 58 4.96 -7.23 -2.52
N LYS A 59 4.73 -7.33 -3.83
CA LYS A 59 5.39 -8.31 -4.71
C LYS A 59 6.78 -7.83 -5.19
N ILE A 60 7.12 -6.57 -4.99
CA ILE A 60 8.39 -5.97 -5.44
C ILE A 60 9.52 -6.36 -4.48
N ASN A 61 10.59 -6.95 -5.01
CA ASN A 61 11.70 -7.51 -4.20
C ASN A 61 12.94 -6.61 -4.13
N SER A 62 12.85 -5.38 -4.65
CA SER A 62 13.89 -4.37 -4.65
C SER A 62 13.38 -3.16 -3.89
N ILE A 63 14.14 -2.69 -2.89
CA ILE A 63 13.77 -1.48 -2.13
C ILE A 63 13.74 -0.25 -3.03
N PHE A 64 14.64 -0.19 -4.02
CA PHE A 64 14.69 0.90 -4.97
C PHE A 64 13.43 0.94 -5.85
N ASP A 65 13.08 -0.20 -6.46
CA ASP A 65 11.89 -0.29 -7.32
C ASP A 65 10.63 -0.03 -6.49
N LEU A 66 10.56 -0.55 -5.25
CA LEU A 66 9.42 -0.33 -4.36
C LEU A 66 9.25 1.14 -4.01
N ALA A 67 10.34 1.83 -3.64
CA ALA A 67 10.30 3.25 -3.32
C ALA A 67 9.87 4.08 -4.54
N GLN A 68 10.35 3.72 -5.74
CA GLN A 68 9.94 4.38 -6.97
C GLN A 68 8.44 4.23 -7.22
N GLU A 69 7.89 3.01 -7.13
CA GLU A 69 6.46 2.77 -7.33
C GLU A 69 5.59 3.45 -6.26
N VAL A 70 6.04 3.54 -5.00
CA VAL A 70 5.36 4.33 -3.96
C VAL A 70 5.26 5.80 -4.36
N LEU A 71 6.35 6.39 -4.86
CA LEU A 71 6.33 7.79 -5.31
C LEU A 71 5.46 8.01 -6.55
N GLU A 72 5.43 7.05 -7.49
CA GLU A 72 4.53 7.13 -8.64
C GLU A 72 3.06 7.01 -8.25
N LEU A 73 2.73 6.15 -7.29
CA LEU A 73 1.39 6.07 -6.70
C LEU A 73 0.97 7.42 -6.10
N GLU A 74 1.82 8.05 -5.30
CA GLU A 74 1.53 9.36 -4.70
C GLU A 74 1.25 10.43 -5.77
N ARG A 75 2.06 10.47 -6.83
CA ARG A 75 1.83 11.38 -7.96
C ARG A 75 0.50 11.09 -8.67
N CYS A 76 0.12 9.82 -8.78
CA CYS A 76 -1.16 9.44 -9.38
C CYS A 76 -2.33 9.88 -8.50
N LEU A 77 -2.27 9.68 -7.19
CA LEU A 77 -3.27 10.16 -6.24
C LEU A 77 -3.39 11.68 -6.25
N GLU A 78 -2.26 12.40 -6.30
CA GLU A 78 -2.26 13.86 -6.44
C GLU A 78 -2.97 14.29 -7.72
N LYS A 79 -2.68 13.67 -8.87
CA LYS A 79 -3.39 13.96 -10.12
C LYS A 79 -4.88 13.65 -10.03
N LEU A 80 -5.28 12.57 -9.37
CA LEU A 80 -6.69 12.21 -9.17
C LEU A 80 -7.44 13.27 -8.35
N SER A 81 -6.79 13.87 -7.35
CA SER A 81 -7.40 14.93 -6.54
C SER A 81 -7.79 16.18 -7.33
N HIS A 82 -7.19 16.39 -8.51
CA HIS A 82 -7.52 17.48 -9.42
C HIS A 82 -8.56 17.11 -10.49
N ARG A 83 -8.85 15.81 -10.67
CA ARG A 83 -9.75 15.30 -11.72
C ARG A 83 -11.09 14.82 -11.19
N LEU A 84 -11.08 14.10 -10.07
CA LEU A 84 -12.28 13.49 -9.54
C LEU A 84 -13.18 14.53 -8.84
N PRO A 85 -14.50 14.27 -8.78
CA PRO A 85 -15.44 15.11 -8.06
C PRO A 85 -15.03 15.35 -6.59
N ILE A 86 -15.34 16.53 -6.05
CA ILE A 86 -14.94 16.97 -4.70
C ILE A 86 -15.53 16.05 -3.60
N ASP A 87 -16.64 15.38 -3.87
CA ASP A 87 -17.29 14.43 -2.98
C ASP A 87 -16.58 13.07 -2.89
N ILE A 88 -15.64 12.78 -3.79
CA ILE A 88 -14.77 11.59 -3.71
C ILE A 88 -13.54 11.92 -2.88
N LYS A 89 -13.38 11.21 -1.76
CA LYS A 89 -12.21 11.32 -0.91
C LYS A 89 -11.06 10.49 -1.48
N ILE A 90 -10.02 11.16 -1.96
CA ILE A 90 -8.83 10.49 -2.48
C ILE A 90 -8.05 9.85 -1.33
N PRO A 91 -7.60 8.59 -1.46
CA PRO A 91 -6.69 7.97 -0.51
C PRO A 91 -5.37 8.74 -0.38
N THR A 92 -4.75 8.65 0.80
CA THR A 92 -3.44 9.26 1.10
C THR A 92 -2.54 8.25 1.78
N MET A 93 -1.22 8.38 1.57
CA MET A 93 -0.19 7.53 2.18
C MET A 93 0.19 7.97 3.62
N GLU A 94 -0.69 8.73 4.29
CA GLU A 94 -0.38 9.33 5.60
C GLU A 94 -0.13 8.26 6.68
N THR A 95 -0.97 7.22 6.72
CA THR A 95 -0.80 6.14 7.69
C THR A 95 0.47 5.35 7.38
N PHE A 96 0.76 5.02 6.12
CA PHE A 96 2.02 4.42 5.70
C PHE A 96 3.24 5.18 6.25
N TYR A 97 3.36 6.49 6.01
CA TYR A 97 4.51 7.26 6.49
C TYR A 97 4.56 7.37 8.02
N HIS A 98 3.41 7.46 8.68
CA HIS A 98 3.35 7.46 10.13
C HIS A 98 3.87 6.14 10.74
N GLN A 99 3.54 5.00 10.12
CA GLN A 99 4.01 3.68 10.56
C GLN A 99 5.46 3.42 10.18
N LEU A 100 5.94 3.99 9.08
CA LEU A 100 7.30 3.80 8.59
C LEU A 100 8.36 4.32 9.57
N GLY A 101 8.14 5.49 10.17
CA GLY A 101 9.08 6.14 11.08
C GLY A 101 9.53 5.24 12.24
N PRO A 102 8.60 4.73 13.09
CA PRO A 102 8.94 3.82 14.18
C PRO A 102 9.69 2.56 13.73
N VAL A 103 9.29 1.97 12.61
CA VAL A 103 9.92 0.74 12.08
C VAL A 103 11.36 1.01 11.66
N PHE A 104 11.63 2.14 11.00
CA PHE A 104 13.01 2.52 10.66
C PHE A 104 13.87 2.82 11.88
N ILE A 105 13.32 3.48 12.90
CA ILE A 105 14.05 3.74 14.16
C ILE A 105 14.46 2.42 14.82
N GLN A 106 13.55 1.44 14.87
CA GLN A 106 13.84 0.12 15.38
C GLN A 106 14.94 -0.57 14.56
N LEU A 107 14.80 -0.54 13.23
CA LEU A 107 15.80 -1.09 12.31
C LEU A 107 17.19 -0.49 12.56
N PHE A 108 17.30 0.82 12.71
CA PHE A 108 18.59 1.49 13.01
C PHE A 108 19.27 0.97 14.28
N VAL A 109 18.51 0.55 15.30
CA VAL A 109 19.06 -0.04 16.53
C VAL A 109 19.49 -1.49 16.31
N GLU A 110 18.72 -2.24 15.53
CA GLU A 110 18.92 -3.67 15.30
C GLU A 110 20.05 -3.98 14.31
N VAL A 111 20.25 -3.12 13.31
CA VAL A 111 21.25 -3.32 12.24
C VAL A 111 22.62 -2.72 12.56
N ARG A 112 22.89 -2.39 13.83
CA ARG A 112 24.12 -1.69 14.25
C ARG A 112 25.42 -2.34 13.75
N ASP A 113 25.39 -3.66 13.59
CA ASP A 113 26.55 -4.46 13.21
C ASP A 113 26.43 -5.03 11.77
N LEU A 114 25.47 -4.55 10.95
CA LEU A 114 25.38 -4.90 9.52
C LEU A 114 26.34 -4.01 8.70
N GLU A 115 27.37 -4.63 8.13
CA GLU A 115 28.32 -3.96 7.24
C GLU A 115 28.02 -4.21 5.74
N ASP A 116 27.23 -5.25 5.42
CA ASP A 116 26.84 -5.56 4.05
C ASP A 116 25.63 -4.70 3.61
N HIS A 117 25.85 -3.93 2.55
CA HIS A 117 24.82 -3.11 1.92
C HIS A 117 23.59 -3.91 1.49
N LYS A 118 23.77 -5.14 0.97
CA LYS A 118 22.65 -5.97 0.51
C LYS A 118 21.78 -6.47 1.66
N GLU A 119 22.39 -6.77 2.79
CA GLU A 119 21.65 -7.16 3.99
C GLU A 119 20.84 -5.97 4.52
N LEU A 120 21.43 -4.78 4.52
CA LEU A 120 20.75 -3.54 4.90
C LEU A 120 19.57 -3.20 3.96
N GLU A 121 19.74 -3.33 2.64
CA GLU A 121 18.65 -3.16 1.66
C GLU A 121 17.50 -4.14 1.93
N GLY A 122 17.83 -5.39 2.30
CA GLY A 122 16.86 -6.40 2.68
C GLY A 122 16.06 -6.00 3.92
N GLU A 123 16.71 -5.45 4.94
CA GLU A 123 16.03 -4.95 6.14
C GLU A 123 15.16 -3.74 5.84
N TRP A 124 15.62 -2.78 5.01
CA TRP A 124 14.79 -1.65 4.58
C TRP A 124 13.56 -2.10 3.80
N LEU A 125 13.72 -3.07 2.91
CA LEU A 125 12.60 -3.66 2.18
C LEU A 125 11.57 -4.27 3.12
N LYS A 126 12.00 -4.99 4.16
CA LYS A 126 11.10 -5.53 5.18
C LYS A 126 10.38 -4.43 5.94
N ALA A 127 11.09 -3.38 6.35
CA ALA A 127 10.50 -2.25 7.07
C ALA A 127 9.39 -1.56 6.26
N VAL A 128 9.64 -1.30 4.98
CA VAL A 128 8.66 -0.68 4.08
C VAL A 128 7.45 -1.60 3.86
N ARG A 129 7.67 -2.92 3.73
CA ARG A 129 6.57 -3.90 3.60
C ARG A 129 5.67 -3.93 4.83
N ILE A 130 6.23 -3.87 6.04
CA ILE A 130 5.44 -3.82 7.28
C ILE A 130 4.52 -2.58 7.28
N ALA A 131 5.05 -1.41 6.93
CA ALA A 131 4.25 -0.20 6.85
C ALA A 131 3.16 -0.26 5.76
N LEU A 132 3.47 -0.86 4.60
CA LEU A 132 2.49 -1.10 3.54
C LEU A 132 1.39 -2.08 3.96
N GLU A 133 1.73 -3.14 4.68
CA GLU A 133 0.75 -4.10 5.20
C GLU A 133 -0.22 -3.43 6.17
N GLU A 134 0.27 -2.57 7.06
CA GLU A 134 -0.58 -1.82 7.99
C GLU A 134 -1.49 -0.83 7.26
N GLU A 135 -0.97 -0.12 6.25
CA GLU A 135 -1.77 0.75 5.38
C GLU A 135 -2.91 -0.04 4.71
N ILE A 136 -2.60 -1.21 4.15
CA ILE A 136 -3.59 -2.09 3.51
C ILE A 136 -4.68 -2.50 4.50
N VAL A 137 -4.31 -2.93 5.71
CA VAL A 137 -5.26 -3.34 6.75
C VAL A 137 -6.19 -2.19 7.12
N VAL A 138 -5.63 -1.00 7.37
CA VAL A 138 -6.40 0.20 7.71
C VAL A 138 -7.41 0.55 6.62
N TRP A 139 -7.03 0.44 5.34
CA TRP A 139 -7.95 0.72 4.24
C TRP A 139 -8.99 -0.37 4.01
N GLN A 140 -8.64 -1.64 4.20
CA GLN A 140 -9.61 -2.73 4.20
C GLN A 140 -10.68 -2.53 5.28
N GLU A 141 -10.29 -2.13 6.50
CA GLU A 141 -11.23 -1.82 7.58
C GLU A 141 -12.11 -0.60 7.30
N LYS A 142 -11.57 0.43 6.63
CA LYS A 142 -12.36 1.59 6.20
C LYS A 142 -13.38 1.23 5.12
N ASN A 143 -13.05 0.29 4.23
CA ASN A 143 -13.89 -0.07 3.08
C ASN A 143 -15.03 -1.05 3.43
N LEU A 144 -14.94 -1.70 4.60
CA LEU A 144 -15.99 -2.60 5.13
C LEU A 144 -17.06 -1.87 5.97
N LYS A 145 -16.87 -0.59 6.28
CA LYS A 145 -17.78 0.24 7.09
C LYS A 145 -18.64 1.14 6.21
#